data_AF-A0A7J6VEK3-F1
#
_entry.id   AF-A0A7J6VEK3-F1
#
_cell.length_a   1.000
_cell.length_b   1.000
_cell.length_c   1.000
_cell.angle_alpha   90.00
_cell.angle_beta   90.00
_cell.angle_gamma   90.00
#
_symmetry.space_group_name_H-M   'P 1'
#
loop_
_entity.id
_entity.type
_entity.pdbx_description
1 polymer ?
#
loop_
_entity_poly.entity_id
_entity_poly.type
_entity_poly.pdbx_seq_one_letter_code
_entity_poly.pdbx_strand_id
1 'polypeptide(L)'
;MKHNGMLKEFLSNPLITFVGVGIDEIVEKFEKETNFKFAKTMDLRKLAGQALRKYGLWNYSLEGLADLVLGYHMVVEKPKKIKWIDGNKRSQGNRACGSFCVEKVMYSTVDAFLSYEIGAVCMKMIRGNIDRQSSSKRSLSS
;
A
#
# COMPACT_ATOMS: atom_id res chain seq x y z
N MET A 1 5.24 -5.94 31.12
CA MET A 1 5.40 -5.45 29.73
C MET A 1 4.37 -4.35 29.46
N LYS A 2 4.76 -3.07 29.52
CA LYS A 2 3.86 -1.91 29.29
C LYS A 2 4.52 -0.93 28.31
N HIS A 3 4.65 -1.24 27.02
CA HIS A 3 5.17 -0.25 26.04
C HIS A 3 4.63 -0.38 24.60
N ASN A 4 3.46 -0.98 24.37
CA ASN A 4 2.90 -1.11 23.01
C ASN A 4 1.53 -0.44 22.80
N GLY A 5 1.10 0.45 23.72
CA GLY A 5 -0.18 1.17 23.61
C GLY A 5 -0.29 2.00 22.34
N MET A 6 0.74 2.80 22.04
CA MET A 6 0.75 3.70 20.87
C MET A 6 0.64 2.96 19.53
N LEU A 7 1.38 1.86 19.34
CA LEU A 7 1.29 1.09 18.10
C LEU A 7 -0.07 0.40 17.99
N LYS A 8 -0.56 -0.19 19.08
CA LYS A 8 -1.89 -0.82 19.09
C LYS A 8 -2.96 0.20 18.73
N GLU A 9 -2.95 1.38 19.35
CA GLU A 9 -3.86 2.48 19.08
C GLU A 9 -3.78 2.96 17.63
N PHE A 10 -2.56 3.12 17.08
CA PHE A 10 -2.35 3.52 15.70
C PHE A 10 -2.93 2.50 14.70
N LEU A 11 -2.63 1.22 14.89
CA LEU A 11 -3.12 0.15 14.02
C LEU A 11 -4.65 -0.01 14.12
N SER A 12 -5.22 0.18 15.32
CA SER A 12 -6.66 0.08 15.56
C SER A 12 -7.42 1.39 15.34
N ASN A 13 -6.79 2.45 14.82
CA ASN A 13 -7.46 3.72 14.59
C ASN A 13 -8.31 3.67 13.30
N PRO A 14 -9.65 3.76 13.36
CA PRO A 14 -10.51 3.68 12.18
C PRO A 14 -10.39 4.88 11.24
N LEU A 15 -9.78 5.99 11.70
CA LEU A 15 -9.51 7.17 10.88
C LEU A 15 -8.30 6.97 9.95
N ILE A 16 -7.47 5.97 10.22
CA ILE A 16 -6.26 5.66 9.45
C ILE A 16 -6.58 4.49 8.52
N THR A 17 -6.24 4.64 7.24
CA THR A 17 -6.37 3.57 6.24
C THR A 17 -4.99 3.10 5.84
N PHE A 18 -4.69 1.85 6.11
CA PHE A 18 -3.43 1.23 5.70
C PHE A 18 -3.57 0.72 4.26
N VAL A 19 -2.62 1.09 3.40
CA VAL A 19 -2.65 0.76 1.97
C VAL A 19 -1.37 0.05 1.56
N GLY A 20 -1.50 -0.85 0.58
CA GLY A 20 -0.38 -1.57 0.00
C GLY A 20 -0.84 -2.59 -1.03
N VAL A 21 0.10 -3.17 -1.78
CA VAL A 21 -0.16 -4.30 -2.67
C VAL A 21 -0.01 -5.60 -1.86
N GLY A 22 -1.06 -6.43 -1.83
CA GLY A 22 -1.05 -7.67 -1.04
C GLY A 22 -1.21 -7.44 0.46
N ILE A 23 -1.70 -6.26 0.86
CA ILE A 23 -1.78 -5.89 2.28
C ILE A 23 -2.68 -6.83 3.08
N ASP A 24 -3.72 -7.39 2.47
CA ASP A 24 -4.65 -8.31 3.15
C ASP A 24 -3.91 -9.56 3.68
N GLU A 25 -3.02 -10.15 2.86
CA GLU A 25 -2.22 -11.33 3.25
C GLU A 25 -1.18 -10.98 4.33
N ILE A 26 -0.56 -9.79 4.23
CA ILE A 26 0.41 -9.30 5.20
C ILE A 26 -0.26 -9.08 6.56
N VAL A 27 -1.44 -8.46 6.56
CA VAL A 27 -2.22 -8.17 7.77
C VAL A 27 -2.72 -9.47 8.39
N GLU A 28 -3.26 -10.40 7.60
CA GLU A 28 -3.70 -11.70 8.12
C GLU A 28 -2.56 -12.44 8.83
N LYS A 29 -1.37 -12.48 8.23
CA LYS A 29 -0.19 -13.08 8.86
C LYS A 29 0.22 -12.33 10.12
N PHE A 30 0.28 -11.00 10.07
CA PHE A 30 0.68 -10.18 11.21
C PHE A 30 -0.29 -10.32 12.40
N GLU A 31 -1.60 -10.38 12.16
CA GLU A 31 -2.60 -10.56 13.21
C GLU A 31 -2.64 -12.00 13.77
N LYS A 32 -2.13 -13.00 13.03
CA LYS A 32 -1.95 -14.36 13.56
C LYS A 32 -0.70 -14.47 14.44
N GLU A 33 0.37 -13.77 14.06
CA GLU A 33 1.65 -13.79 14.76
C GLU A 33 1.69 -12.80 15.95
N THR A 34 0.74 -11.86 16.03
CA THR A 34 0.69 -10.80 17.06
C THR A 34 -0.72 -10.62 17.63
N ASN A 35 -0.84 -9.93 18.77
CA ASN A 35 -2.13 -9.55 19.36
C ASN A 35 -2.64 -8.17 18.89
N PHE A 36 -2.15 -7.68 17.75
CA PHE A 36 -2.58 -6.42 17.17
C PHE A 36 -3.64 -6.64 16.11
N LYS A 37 -4.49 -5.63 15.92
CA LYS A 37 -5.57 -5.62 14.93
C LYS A 37 -5.50 -4.34 14.12
N PHE A 38 -5.71 -4.47 12.81
CA PHE A 38 -5.85 -3.33 11.92
C PHE A 38 -7.31 -2.95 11.82
N ALA A 39 -7.65 -1.69 12.08
CA ALA A 39 -9.03 -1.23 11.95
C ALA A 39 -9.48 -1.13 10.48
N LYS A 40 -8.56 -0.73 9.60
CA LYS A 40 -8.90 -0.48 8.19
C LYS A 40 -7.71 -0.66 7.25
N THR A 41 -7.85 -1.59 6.31
CA THR A 41 -6.87 -1.88 5.26
C THR A 41 -7.52 -1.77 3.89
N MET A 42 -6.74 -1.40 2.87
CA MET A 42 -7.20 -1.41 1.48
C MET A 42 -6.07 -1.85 0.54
N ASP A 43 -6.31 -2.93 -0.19
CA ASP A 43 -5.41 -3.36 -1.25
C ASP A 43 -5.48 -2.39 -2.44
N LEU A 44 -4.31 -1.90 -2.87
CA LEU A 44 -4.21 -0.90 -3.93
C LEU A 44 -4.72 -1.41 -5.28
N ARG A 45 -4.66 -2.71 -5.56
CA ARG A 45 -5.19 -3.29 -6.81
C ARG A 45 -6.70 -3.20 -6.84
N LYS A 46 -7.36 -3.48 -5.71
CA LYS A 46 -8.82 -3.33 -5.56
C LYS A 46 -9.22 -1.87 -5.66
N LEU A 47 -8.49 -1.00 -4.96
CA LEU A 47 -8.75 0.44 -4.93
C LEU A 47 -8.60 1.09 -6.32
N ALA A 48 -7.53 0.75 -7.05
CA ALA A 48 -7.32 1.21 -8.43
C ALA A 48 -8.40 0.69 -9.38
N GLY A 49 -8.81 -0.57 -9.23
CA GLY A 49 -9.87 -1.16 -10.05
C GLY A 49 -11.20 -0.42 -9.88
N GLN A 50 -11.53 -0.04 -8.65
CA GLN A 50 -12.71 0.78 -8.35
C GLN A 50 -12.59 2.20 -8.92
N ALA A 51 -11.44 2.86 -8.72
CA ALA A 51 -11.21 4.23 -9.17
C ALA A 51 -11.29 4.36 -10.70
N LEU A 52 -10.67 3.43 -11.42
CA LEU A 52 -10.58 3.42 -12.89
C LEU A 52 -11.73 2.66 -13.56
N ARG A 53 -12.64 2.06 -12.78
CA ARG A 53 -13.70 1.14 -13.26
C ARG A 53 -13.12 0.02 -14.16
N LYS A 54 -11.97 -0.53 -13.76
CA LYS A 54 -11.20 -1.51 -14.52
C LYS A 54 -11.07 -2.81 -13.73
N TYR A 55 -11.34 -3.92 -14.39
CA TYR A 55 -11.14 -5.27 -13.86
C TYR A 55 -9.74 -5.79 -14.24
N GLY A 56 -9.29 -6.87 -13.61
CA GLY A 56 -8.04 -7.54 -14.03
C GLY A 56 -6.75 -7.06 -13.38
N LEU A 57 -6.81 -6.27 -12.30
CA LEU A 57 -5.61 -5.68 -11.68
C LEU A 57 -4.93 -6.56 -10.62
N TRP A 58 -5.39 -7.80 -10.39
CA TRP A 58 -4.90 -8.66 -9.30
C TRP A 58 -3.41 -9.03 -9.42
N ASN A 59 -2.87 -9.05 -10.64
CA ASN A 59 -1.47 -9.38 -10.94
C ASN A 59 -0.57 -8.14 -11.11
N TYR A 60 -1.07 -6.93 -10.92
CA TYR A 60 -0.27 -5.73 -11.11
C TYR A 60 0.74 -5.57 -9.95
N SER A 61 1.99 -5.26 -10.30
CA SER A 61 2.99 -4.83 -9.32
C SER A 61 2.71 -3.41 -8.85
N LEU A 62 3.41 -2.97 -7.79
CA LEU A 62 3.29 -1.59 -7.31
C LEU A 62 3.73 -0.59 -8.39
N GLU A 63 4.77 -0.90 -9.16
CA GLU A 63 5.23 -0.09 -10.30
C GLU A 63 4.17 -0.06 -11.41
N GLY A 64 3.61 -1.22 -11.78
CA GLY A 64 2.56 -1.27 -12.79
C GLY A 64 1.30 -0.50 -12.38
N LEU A 65 0.98 -0.46 -11.08
CA LEU A 65 -0.08 0.40 -10.56
C LEU A 65 0.31 1.89 -10.56
N ALA A 66 1.55 2.22 -10.23
CA ALA A 66 2.06 3.59 -10.29
C ALA A 66 1.95 4.14 -11.73
N ASP A 67 2.43 3.38 -12.71
CA ASP A 67 2.32 3.76 -14.13
C ASP A 67 0.86 3.92 -14.56
N LEU A 68 -0.02 3.01 -14.13
CA LEU A 68 -1.43 3.02 -14.50
C LEU A 68 -2.21 4.18 -13.86
N VAL A 69 -1.92 4.52 -12.61
CA VAL A 69 -2.71 5.47 -11.80
C VAL A 69 -2.11 6.88 -11.82
N LEU A 70 -0.78 6.98 -11.74
CA LEU A 70 -0.05 8.25 -11.68
C LEU A 70 0.39 8.72 -13.08
N GLY A 71 0.51 7.80 -14.05
CA GLY A 71 0.82 8.11 -15.44
C GLY A 71 2.18 8.78 -15.66
N TYR A 72 2.27 9.63 -16.68
CA TYR A 72 3.49 10.35 -17.08
C TYR A 72 4.01 11.38 -16.05
N HIS A 73 3.27 11.63 -14.98
CA HIS A 73 3.67 12.60 -13.95
C HIS A 73 4.72 12.04 -12.97
N MET A 74 5.01 10.74 -13.01
CA MET A 74 6.07 10.13 -12.20
C MET A 74 6.88 9.12 -13.01
N VAL A 75 8.19 9.37 -13.14
CA VAL A 75 9.17 8.35 -13.53
C VAL A 75 9.70 7.72 -12.25
N VAL A 76 9.43 6.43 -12.06
CA VAL A 76 9.84 5.69 -10.86
C VAL A 76 11.24 5.10 -11.08
N GLU A 77 12.25 5.73 -10.50
CA GLU A 77 13.60 5.15 -10.40
C GLU A 77 13.77 4.44 -9.06
N LYS A 78 13.75 3.11 -9.09
CA LYS A 78 14.04 2.29 -7.91
C LYS A 78 15.45 1.69 -7.99
N PRO A 79 16.16 1.57 -6.85
CA PRO A 79 17.33 0.70 -6.77
C PRO A 79 17.00 -0.71 -7.28
N LYS A 80 17.96 -1.39 -7.91
CA LYS A 80 17.77 -2.76 -8.41
C LYS A 80 17.17 -3.65 -7.33
N LYS A 81 16.25 -4.55 -7.74
CA LYS A 81 15.48 -5.45 -6.88
C LYS A 81 16.33 -5.99 -5.73
N ILE A 82 16.01 -5.56 -4.52
CA ILE A 82 16.76 -5.95 -3.34
C ILE A 82 16.26 -7.31 -2.88
N LYS A 83 17.19 -8.27 -2.74
CA LYS A 83 16.90 -9.51 -2.04
C LYS A 83 16.86 -9.21 -0.54
N TRP A 84 15.69 -9.33 0.06
CA TRP A 84 15.58 -9.46 1.50
C TRP A 84 16.31 -10.74 1.89
N ILE A 85 17.22 -10.68 2.87
CA ILE A 85 17.93 -11.87 3.34
C ILE A 85 16.86 -12.77 3.96
N ASP A 86 16.70 -13.98 3.43
CA ASP A 86 15.77 -14.97 3.99
C ASP A 86 16.09 -15.18 5.47
N GLY A 87 15.07 -15.07 6.33
CA GLY A 87 15.18 -15.19 7.79
C GLY A 87 15.69 -16.54 8.31
N ASN A 88 16.11 -17.46 7.41
CA ASN A 88 16.65 -18.77 7.74
C ASN A 88 18.17 -18.91 7.54
N LYS A 89 18.86 -17.85 7.08
CA LYS A 89 20.34 -17.86 6.98
C LYS A 89 20.93 -16.94 8.03
N ARG A 90 21.22 -17.51 9.21
CA ARG A 90 22.20 -16.92 10.13
C ARG A 90 23.49 -16.71 9.33
N SER A 91 23.84 -15.46 9.13
CA SER A 91 24.96 -14.99 8.31
C SER A 91 26.28 -15.65 8.72
N GLN A 92 26.61 -16.80 8.14
CA GLN A 92 28.00 -17.24 8.08
C GLN A 92 28.66 -16.53 6.91
N GLY A 93 29.56 -15.62 7.24
CA GLY A 93 30.72 -15.31 6.41
C GLY A 93 30.46 -14.76 5.01
N ASN A 94 29.78 -13.62 4.88
CA ASN A 94 30.29 -12.56 3.98
C ASN A 94 29.61 -11.23 4.27
N ARG A 95 30.40 -10.18 4.47
CA ARG A 95 29.96 -8.82 4.80
C ARG A 95 29.40 -8.07 3.59
N ALA A 96 28.37 -8.60 2.93
CA ALA A 96 27.57 -7.84 1.95
C ALA A 96 26.29 -7.34 2.64
N CYS A 97 26.49 -6.34 3.51
CA CYS A 97 25.47 -5.56 4.22
C CYS A 97 24.46 -6.32 5.10
N GLY A 98 24.76 -6.41 6.41
CA GLY A 98 23.79 -6.87 7.41
C GLY A 98 22.58 -5.93 7.48
N SER A 99 21.37 -6.51 7.53
CA SER A 99 20.01 -5.99 7.84
C SER A 99 19.54 -4.59 7.40
N PHE A 100 20.39 -3.59 7.17
CA PHE A 100 20.04 -2.19 7.02
C PHE A 100 21.06 -1.48 6.11
N CYS A 101 20.96 -1.72 4.80
CA CYS A 101 21.74 -0.98 3.81
C CYS A 101 20.97 0.25 3.34
N VAL A 102 21.68 1.33 2.96
CA VAL A 102 21.05 2.58 2.48
C VAL A 102 20.11 2.27 1.32
N GLU A 103 20.46 1.30 0.47
CA GLU A 103 19.62 0.84 -0.64
C GLU A 103 18.30 0.23 -0.17
N LYS A 104 18.28 -0.56 0.91
CA LYS A 104 17.04 -1.13 1.49
C LYS A 104 16.11 -0.03 2.00
N VAL A 105 16.70 0.98 2.64
CA VAL A 105 15.95 2.14 3.14
C VAL A 105 15.38 2.93 1.96
N MET A 106 16.19 3.25 0.95
CA MET A 106 15.74 3.95 -0.26
C MET A 106 14.62 3.18 -0.97
N TYR A 107 14.82 1.88 -1.21
CA TYR A 107 13.83 1.02 -1.85
C TYR A 107 12.50 1.00 -1.09
N SER A 108 12.55 0.77 0.22
CA SER A 108 11.34 0.71 1.06
C SER A 108 10.63 2.06 1.15
N THR A 109 11.39 3.15 1.12
CA THR A 109 10.84 4.52 1.13
C THR A 109 10.10 4.82 -0.17
N VAL A 110 10.64 4.41 -1.32
CA VAL A 110 9.97 4.56 -2.62
C VAL A 110 8.69 3.71 -2.64
N ASP A 111 8.72 2.47 -2.14
CA ASP A 111 7.52 1.63 -2.06
C ASP A 111 6.42 2.25 -1.19
N ALA A 112 6.78 2.79 -0.02
CA ALA A 112 5.84 3.46 0.87
C ALA A 112 5.24 4.72 0.23
N PHE A 113 6.09 5.54 -0.40
CA PHE A 113 5.66 6.75 -1.10
C PHE A 113 4.69 6.45 -2.25
N LEU A 114 5.02 5.51 -3.12
CA LEU A 114 4.14 5.10 -4.21
C LEU A 114 2.81 4.55 -3.71
N SER A 115 2.86 3.74 -2.65
CA SER A 115 1.65 3.17 -2.06
C SER A 115 0.70 4.26 -1.56
N TYR A 116 1.25 5.30 -0.92
CA TYR A 116 0.50 6.47 -0.47
C TYR A 116 -0.09 7.26 -1.64
N GLU A 117 0.71 7.63 -2.64
CA GLU A 117 0.28 8.46 -3.77
C GLU A 117 -0.82 7.77 -4.59
N ILE A 118 -0.63 6.48 -4.92
CA ILE A 118 -1.64 5.68 -5.64
C ILE A 118 -2.94 5.65 -4.84
N GLY A 119 -2.84 5.40 -3.53
CA GLY A 119 -3.99 5.39 -2.63
C GLY A 119 -4.73 6.71 -2.61
N ALA A 120 -4.02 7.83 -2.46
CA ALA A 120 -4.57 9.17 -2.40
C ALA A 120 -5.30 9.55 -3.71
N VAL A 121 -4.66 9.30 -4.86
CA VAL A 121 -5.24 9.58 -6.18
C VAL A 121 -6.49 8.75 -6.41
N CYS A 122 -6.46 7.45 -6.13
CA CYS A 122 -7.62 6.58 -6.31
C CYS A 122 -8.79 7.01 -5.41
N MET A 123 -8.54 7.33 -4.15
CA MET A 123 -9.56 7.80 -3.22
C MET A 123 -10.19 9.12 -3.68
N LYS A 124 -9.39 10.04 -4.24
CA LYS A 124 -9.89 11.29 -4.82
C LYS A 124 -10.77 11.03 -6.04
N MET A 125 -10.38 10.13 -6.94
CA MET A 125 -11.18 9.73 -8.10
C MET A 125 -12.51 9.10 -7.69
N ILE A 126 -12.49 8.19 -6.71
CA ILE A 126 -13.71 7.52 -6.21
C ILE A 126 -14.68 8.55 -5.63
N ARG A 127 -14.20 9.48 -4.79
CA ARG A 127 -15.03 10.57 -4.25
C ARG A 127 -15.65 11.41 -5.36
N GLY A 128 -14.84 11.86 -6.32
CA GLY A 128 -15.34 12.64 -7.47
C GLY A 128 -16.36 11.88 -8.31
N ASN A 129 -16.23 10.55 -8.46
CA ASN A 129 -17.20 9.72 -9.17
C ASN A 129 -18.55 9.64 -8.42
N ILE A 130 -18.52 9.54 -7.08
CA ILE A 130 -19.72 9.53 -6.24
C ILE A 130 -20.47 10.87 -6.37
N ASP A 131 -19.75 11.99 -6.29
CA ASP A 131 -20.34 13.33 -6.36
C ASP A 131 -21.05 13.56 -7.71
N ARG A 132 -20.41 13.13 -8.82
CA ARG A 132 -21.00 13.19 -10.17
C ARG A 132 -22.27 12.36 -10.30
N GLN A 133 -22.28 11.13 -9.77
CA GLN A 133 -23.48 10.27 -9.79
C GLN A 133 -24.63 10.86 -8.97
N SER A 134 -24.35 11.46 -7.81
CA SER A 134 -25.36 12.11 -6.97
C SER A 134 -25.99 13.35 -7.64
N SER A 135 -25.22 14.05 -8.46
CA SER A 135 -25.67 15.24 -9.20
C SER A 135 -26.55 14.83 -10.39
N SER A 136 -26.15 13.79 -11.13
CA SER A 136 -26.92 13.26 -12.26
C SER A 136 -28.29 12.69 -11.84
N LYS A 137 -28.39 12.04 -10.67
CA LYS A 137 -29.67 11.53 -10.16
C LYS A 137 -30.66 12.65 -9.81
N ARG A 138 -30.17 13.79 -9.31
CA ARG A 138 -31.01 14.95 -8.96
C ARG A 138 -31.56 15.68 -10.19
N SER A 139 -30.79 15.76 -11.28
CA SER A 139 -31.25 16.36 -12.54
C SER A 139 -32.28 15.53 -13.30
N LEU A 140 -32.37 14.21 -13.01
CA LEU A 140 -33.35 13.31 -13.64
C LEU A 140 -34.67 13.20 -12.85
N SER A 141 -34.69 13.72 -11.61
CA SER A 141 -35.87 13.68 -10.72
C SER A 141 -36.57 15.05 -10.59
N SER A 142 -36.20 16.03 -11.41
CA SER A 142 -36.81 17.36 -11.49
C SER A 142 -37.50 17.52 -12.84
#